data_AF-A0A9D5VDD2-F1
#
_entry.id   AF-A0A9D5VDD2-F1
#
_cell.length_a   1.000
_cell.length_b   1.000
_cell.length_c   1.000
_cell.angle_alpha   90.00
_cell.angle_beta   90.00
_cell.angle_gamma   90.00
#
_symmetry.space_group_name_H-M   'P 1'
#
loop_
_entity.id
_entity.type
_entity.pdbx_description
1 polymer ?
#
loop_
_entity_poly.entity_id
_entity_poly.type
_entity_poly.pdbx_seq_one_letter_code
_entity_poly.pdbx_strand_id
1 'polypeptide(L)'
;PTPPPAPAPVAEPATVAEAVQASTGKPGEGFVIQLSAVRSEADAKTEWARVAKKFPELLGGMELVIQRADLGAKGVFYRVRGGWLKDRAEAKALCDRLAERNVGCIVAKP
;
A
#
# COMPACT_ATOMS: atom_id res chain seq x y z
N PRO A 1 48.26 -37.97 -12.69
CA PRO A 1 46.85 -37.76 -13.06
C PRO A 1 46.05 -37.31 -11.83
N THR A 2 45.91 -36.00 -11.67
CA THR A 2 45.19 -35.39 -10.54
C THR A 2 43.95 -34.69 -11.13
N PRO A 3 42.72 -35.02 -10.68
CA PRO A 3 41.53 -34.39 -11.22
C PRO A 3 41.38 -32.94 -10.68
N PRO A 4 41.00 -31.96 -11.52
CA PRO A 4 40.64 -30.63 -11.06
C PRO A 4 39.25 -30.62 -10.38
N PRO A 5 39.04 -29.78 -9.34
CA PRO A 5 37.78 -29.68 -8.61
C PRO A 5 36.70 -28.98 -9.44
N ALA A 6 35.47 -29.47 -9.28
CA ALA A 6 34.27 -28.97 -9.95
C ALA A 6 33.96 -27.49 -9.60
N PRO A 7 33.47 -26.69 -10.56
CA PRO A 7 33.01 -25.34 -10.28
C PRO A 7 31.67 -25.37 -9.53
N ALA A 8 31.62 -24.68 -8.39
CA ALA A 8 30.40 -24.38 -7.66
C ALA A 8 29.44 -23.54 -8.53
N PRO A 9 28.12 -23.79 -8.50
CA PRO A 9 27.15 -22.98 -9.22
C PRO A 9 27.15 -21.55 -8.68
N VAL A 10 27.46 -20.66 -9.61
CA VAL A 10 27.40 -19.20 -9.51
C VAL A 10 25.98 -18.81 -9.12
N ALA A 11 25.84 -18.17 -7.97
CA ALA A 11 24.61 -17.53 -7.57
C ALA A 11 24.21 -16.48 -8.62
N GLU A 12 23.03 -16.64 -9.21
CA GLU A 12 22.38 -15.62 -10.03
C GLU A 12 22.38 -14.28 -9.27
N PRO A 13 22.97 -13.21 -9.83
CA PRO A 13 22.59 -11.88 -9.41
C PRO A 13 21.19 -11.64 -9.98
N ALA A 14 20.16 -11.91 -9.16
CA ALA A 14 18.83 -11.40 -9.41
C ALA A 14 18.95 -9.88 -9.57
N THR A 15 18.72 -9.45 -10.81
CA THR A 15 18.72 -8.06 -11.24
C THR A 15 18.05 -7.18 -10.20
N VAL A 16 18.80 -6.14 -9.85
CA VAL A 16 18.39 -4.96 -9.11
C VAL A 16 17.22 -4.33 -9.87
N ALA A 17 15.99 -4.66 -9.46
CA ALA A 17 14.86 -3.80 -9.72
C ALA A 17 14.95 -2.65 -8.72
N GLU A 18 15.73 -1.65 -9.09
CA GLU A 18 15.60 -0.28 -8.60
C GLU A 18 14.19 0.19 -8.98
N ALA A 19 13.25 -0.17 -8.12
CA ALA A 19 11.96 0.45 -8.07
C ALA A 19 11.86 0.94 -6.64
N VAL A 20 11.71 2.25 -6.51
CA VAL A 20 11.16 2.88 -5.30
C VAL A 20 9.70 2.41 -5.20
N GLN A 21 9.50 1.09 -5.05
CA GLN A 21 8.25 0.52 -4.63
C GLN A 21 8.27 0.78 -3.15
N ALA A 22 7.41 1.71 -2.70
CA ALA A 22 6.97 1.75 -1.31
C ALA A 22 6.84 0.29 -0.88
N SER A 23 7.73 -0.15 0.01
CA SER A 23 7.86 -1.57 0.30
C SER A 23 6.53 -2.01 0.89
N THR A 24 5.70 -2.65 0.07
CA THR A 24 4.41 -3.17 0.51
C THR A 24 4.74 -4.29 1.48
N GLY A 25 4.80 -3.95 2.76
CA GLY A 25 4.89 -4.84 3.91
C GLY A 25 3.84 -5.94 3.80
N LYS A 26 4.10 -7.03 4.52
CA LYS A 26 3.23 -8.21 4.47
C LYS A 26 1.81 -7.81 4.88
N PRO A 27 0.76 -8.32 4.20
CA PRO A 27 -0.61 -8.14 4.68
C PRO A 27 -0.72 -8.67 6.11
N GLY A 28 -1.00 -7.78 7.07
CA GLY A 28 -1.03 -8.04 8.51
C GLY A 28 0.13 -7.41 9.32
N GLU A 29 1.24 -7.05 8.67
CA GLU A 29 2.42 -6.44 9.28
C GLU A 29 2.80 -5.17 8.50
N GLY A 30 2.32 -4.02 8.96
CA GLY A 30 2.59 -2.74 8.34
C GLY A 30 1.62 -1.64 8.78
N PHE A 31 1.75 -0.47 8.15
CA PHE A 31 0.88 0.67 8.29
C PHE A 31 0.07 0.85 7.01
N VAL A 32 -1.21 1.08 7.11
CA VAL A 32 -2.05 1.35 5.95
C VAL A 32 -2.47 2.81 5.98
N ILE A 33 -2.65 3.42 4.82
CA ILE A 33 -3.25 4.77 4.77
C ILE A 33 -4.74 4.64 4.51
N GLN A 34 -5.58 5.15 5.40
CA GLN A 34 -7.00 5.27 5.18
C GLN A 34 -7.29 6.61 4.51
N LEU A 35 -7.78 6.57 3.28
CA LEU A 35 -8.15 7.77 2.55
C LEU A 35 -9.53 8.27 2.99
N SER A 36 -10.52 7.37 2.90
CA SER A 36 -11.92 7.72 3.08
C SER A 36 -12.67 6.60 3.77
N ALA A 37 -13.84 6.92 4.34
CA ALA A 37 -14.79 5.93 4.82
C ALA A 37 -16.16 6.25 4.23
N VAL A 38 -16.67 5.36 3.40
CA VAL A 38 -17.93 5.52 2.68
C VAL A 38 -18.95 4.50 3.17
N ARG A 39 -20.23 4.62 2.79
CA ARG A 39 -21.26 3.65 3.20
C ARG A 39 -21.42 2.47 2.22
N SER A 40 -20.71 2.49 1.09
CA SER A 40 -20.80 1.46 0.04
C SER A 40 -19.41 1.02 -0.44
N GLU A 41 -19.24 -0.25 -0.75
CA GLU A 41 -18.00 -0.76 -1.36
C GLU A 41 -17.76 -0.19 -2.77
N ALA A 42 -18.83 0.05 -3.53
CA ALA A 42 -18.75 0.63 -4.87
C ALA A 42 -18.18 2.06 -4.85
N ASP A 43 -18.63 2.90 -3.91
CA ASP A 43 -18.06 4.23 -3.68
C ASP A 43 -16.60 4.14 -3.26
N ALA A 44 -16.23 3.13 -2.46
CA ALA A 44 -14.86 2.93 -2.01
C ALA A 44 -13.91 2.65 -3.17
N LYS A 45 -14.31 1.74 -4.07
CA LYS A 45 -13.57 1.42 -5.29
C LYS A 45 -13.48 2.61 -6.24
N THR A 46 -14.58 3.34 -6.41
CA THR A 46 -14.64 4.54 -7.26
C THR A 46 -13.71 5.63 -6.76
N GLU A 47 -13.76 5.93 -5.46
CA GLU A 47 -12.89 6.93 -4.85
C GLU A 47 -11.42 6.50 -4.92
N TRP A 48 -11.10 5.25 -4.62
CA TRP A 48 -9.74 4.74 -4.80
C TRP A 48 -9.26 4.92 -6.23
N ALA A 49 -10.03 4.47 -7.22
CA ALA A 49 -9.65 4.57 -8.62
C ALA A 49 -9.47 6.04 -9.06
N ARG A 50 -10.34 6.94 -8.59
CA ARG A 50 -10.23 8.39 -8.84
C ARG A 50 -8.93 8.96 -8.27
N VAL A 51 -8.64 8.68 -7.01
CA VAL A 51 -7.46 9.22 -6.31
C VAL A 51 -6.17 8.57 -6.85
N ALA A 52 -6.18 7.25 -7.10
CA ALA A 52 -5.05 6.53 -7.70
C ALA A 52 -4.75 7.01 -9.12
N LYS A 53 -5.77 7.33 -9.92
CA LYS A 53 -5.59 7.91 -11.26
C LYS A 53 -5.11 9.36 -11.22
N LYS A 54 -5.48 10.10 -10.18
CA LYS A 54 -5.05 11.50 -9.98
C LYS A 54 -3.62 11.58 -9.42
N PHE A 55 -3.23 10.62 -8.59
CA PHE A 55 -1.93 10.55 -7.93
C PHE A 55 -1.26 9.17 -8.13
N PRO A 56 -0.97 8.78 -9.38
CA PRO A 56 -0.36 7.48 -9.68
C PRO A 56 1.04 7.36 -9.08
N GLU A 57 1.75 8.47 -8.91
CA GLU A 57 3.07 8.54 -8.25
C GLU A 57 3.00 8.13 -6.76
N LEU A 58 1.86 8.35 -6.10
CA LEU A 58 1.66 8.03 -4.68
C LEU A 58 0.97 6.68 -4.51
N LEU A 59 -0.09 6.44 -5.29
CA LEU A 59 -1.03 5.33 -5.12
C LEU A 59 -0.98 4.27 -6.21
N GLY A 60 -0.28 4.51 -7.31
CA GLY A 60 -0.22 3.58 -8.44
C GLY A 60 0.46 2.24 -8.12
N GLY A 61 1.34 2.21 -7.12
CA GLY A 61 1.96 0.99 -6.60
C GLY A 61 1.28 0.40 -5.36
N MET A 62 0.20 1.02 -4.87
CA MET A 62 -0.48 0.57 -3.66
C MET A 62 -1.66 -0.34 -3.99
N GLU A 63 -1.88 -1.32 -3.14
CA GLU A 63 -3.06 -2.17 -3.21
C GLU A 63 -4.26 -1.51 -2.51
N LEU A 64 -5.44 -1.59 -3.13
CA LEU A 64 -6.69 -1.16 -2.52
C LEU A 64 -7.11 -2.16 -1.44
N VAL A 65 -7.15 -1.70 -0.21
CA VAL A 65 -7.63 -2.46 0.95
C VAL A 65 -8.94 -1.87 1.44
N ILE A 66 -10.06 -2.51 1.14
CA ILE A 66 -11.37 -2.08 1.66
C ILE A 66 -11.64 -2.83 2.96
N GLN A 67 -11.85 -2.08 4.05
CA GLN A 67 -12.29 -2.67 5.31
C GLN A 67 -13.73 -2.32 5.61
N ARG A 68 -14.54 -3.35 5.73
CA ARG A 68 -15.87 -3.22 6.31
C ARG A 68 -15.73 -3.00 7.82
N ALA A 69 -16.18 -1.85 8.30
CA ALA A 69 -16.31 -1.50 9.69
C ALA A 69 -17.79 -1.37 10.03
N ASP A 70 -18.30 -2.27 10.87
CA ASP A 70 -19.66 -2.17 11.39
C ASP A 70 -19.66 -1.25 12.61
N LEU A 71 -20.37 -0.12 12.54
CA LEU A 71 -20.49 0.83 13.64
C LEU A 71 -21.82 0.67 14.41
N GLY A 72 -22.46 -0.50 14.32
CA GLY A 72 -23.72 -0.80 15.00
C GLY A 72 -24.82 0.18 14.61
N ALA A 73 -25.23 1.04 15.54
CA ALA A 73 -26.30 2.03 15.34
C ALA A 73 -26.04 3.02 14.18
N LYS A 74 -24.77 3.26 13.80
CA LYS A 74 -24.42 4.10 12.64
C LYS A 74 -24.45 3.36 11.30
N GLY A 75 -24.54 2.03 11.34
CA GLY A 75 -24.52 1.13 10.20
C GLY A 75 -23.11 0.69 9.78
N VAL A 76 -23.05 0.02 8.63
CA VAL A 76 -21.81 -0.46 8.02
C VAL A 76 -21.13 0.65 7.24
N PHE A 77 -19.83 0.81 7.44
CA PHE A 77 -18.97 1.68 6.64
C PHE A 77 -17.86 0.85 5.98
N TYR A 78 -17.45 1.29 4.80
CA TYR A 78 -16.37 0.73 4.01
C TYR A 78 -15.23 1.74 4.02
N ARG A 79 -14.18 1.42 4.76
CA ARG A 79 -12.96 2.22 4.84
C ARG A 79 -12.10 1.91 3.63
N VAL A 80 -11.84 2.92 2.82
CA VAL A 80 -10.92 2.89 1.69
C VAL A 80 -9.52 3.05 2.23
N ARG A 81 -8.73 1.99 2.18
CA ARG A 81 -7.34 1.99 2.63
C ARG A 81 -6.42 1.62 1.48
N GLY A 82 -5.18 2.09 1.58
CA GLY A 82 -4.15 1.91 0.57
C GLY A 82 -2.90 1.30 1.17
N GLY A 83 -2.44 0.24 0.51
CA GLY A 83 -1.16 -0.39 0.73
C GLY A 83 -0.99 -1.05 2.09
N TRP A 84 0.27 -1.42 2.33
CA TRP A 84 0.84 -1.95 3.55
C TRP A 84 2.23 -1.35 3.66
N LEU A 85 2.36 -0.13 4.15
CA LEU A 85 3.67 0.51 4.28
C LEU A 85 4.45 -0.15 5.41
N LYS A 86 5.75 -0.33 5.20
CA LYS A 86 6.64 -0.93 6.19
C LYS A 86 6.82 -0.01 7.42
N ASP A 87 6.76 1.30 7.20
CA ASP A 87 7.02 2.32 8.19
C ASP A 87 5.88 3.34 8.33
N ARG A 88 5.63 3.78 9.57
CA ARG A 88 4.68 4.89 9.85
C ARG A 88 5.11 6.19 9.20
N ALA A 89 6.41 6.44 9.12
CA ALA A 89 6.97 7.67 8.58
C ALA A 89 6.65 7.81 7.08
N GLU A 90 6.83 6.73 6.31
CA GLU A 90 6.40 6.65 4.90
C GLU A 90 4.90 6.89 4.76
N ALA A 91 4.09 6.19 5.57
CA ALA A 91 2.64 6.37 5.56
C ALA A 91 2.24 7.81 5.85
N LYS A 92 2.87 8.45 6.85
CA LYS A 92 2.60 9.85 7.20
C LYS A 92 3.04 10.81 6.10
N ALA A 93 4.23 10.65 5.53
CA ALA A 93 4.72 11.51 4.46
C ALA A 93 3.79 11.44 3.23
N LEU A 94 3.31 10.24 2.91
CA LEU A 94 2.36 10.05 1.82
C LEU A 94 1.00 10.69 2.14
N CYS A 95 0.58 10.60 3.39
CA CYS A 95 -0.62 11.25 3.90
C CYS A 95 -0.54 12.78 3.86
N ASP A 96 0.62 13.34 4.19
CA ASP A 96 0.91 14.78 4.12
C ASP A 96 0.73 15.27 2.67
N ARG A 97 1.38 14.59 1.71
CA ARG A 97 1.26 14.90 0.28
C ARG A 97 -0.17 14.80 -0.25
N LEU A 98 -0.96 13.86 0.27
CA LEU A 98 -2.38 13.73 -0.07
C LEU A 98 -3.21 14.85 0.57
N ALA A 99 -2.94 15.20 1.82
CA ALA A 99 -3.61 16.28 2.54
C ALA A 99 -3.38 17.64 1.88
N GLU A 100 -2.16 17.92 1.41
CA GLU A 100 -1.83 19.11 0.61
C GLU A 100 -2.72 19.21 -0.66
N ARG A 101 -3.11 18.07 -1.21
CA ARG A 101 -3.98 17.93 -2.38
C ARG A 101 -5.47 17.87 -2.01
N ASN A 102 -5.83 18.23 -0.77
CA ASN A 102 -7.19 18.17 -0.20
C ASN A 102 -7.80 16.75 -0.21
N VAL A 103 -6.97 15.71 -0.18
CA VAL A 103 -7.42 14.33 -0.03
C VAL A 103 -7.38 13.98 1.45
N GLY A 104 -8.52 13.51 1.99
CA GLY A 104 -8.56 12.93 3.31
C GLY A 104 -7.57 11.77 3.39
N CYS A 105 -6.68 11.80 4.37
CA CYS A 105 -5.78 10.69 4.63
C CYS A 105 -5.52 10.58 6.12
N ILE A 106 -5.52 9.34 6.63
CA ILE A 106 -5.23 8.98 8.01
C ILE A 106 -4.32 7.75 8.00
N VAL A 107 -3.20 7.79 8.73
CA VAL A 107 -2.37 6.59 8.92
C VAL A 107 -3.07 5.67 9.93
N ALA A 108 -3.41 4.46 9.50
CA ALA A 108 -4.00 3.43 10.33
C ALA A 108 -3.04 2.25 10.48
N LYS A 109 -3.09 1.60 11.64
CA LYS A 109 -2.56 0.25 11.77
C LYS A 109 -3.67 -0.73 11.36
N PRO A 110 -3.33 -1.86 10.73
CA PRO A 110 -4.31 -2.87 10.33
C PRO A 110 -5.14 -3.37 11.50
#